data_AF-A0A0D9WQK9-F1
#
_entry.id   AF-A0A0D9WQK9-F1
#
_cell.length_a   1.000
_cell.length_b   1.000
_cell.length_c   1.000
_cell.angle_alpha   90.00
_cell.angle_beta   90.00
_cell.angle_gamma   90.00
#
_symmetry.space_group_name_H-M   'P 1'
#
loop_
_entity.id
_entity.type
_entity.pdbx_description
1 polymer ?
#
loop_
_entity_poly.entity_id
_entity_poly.type
_entity_poly.pdbx_seq_one_letter_code
_entity_poly.pdbx_strand_id
1 'polypeptide(L)' 'MARIGAAAIALLVLVSLVASAAATEPHCCVDFHSWGDGSTGCGPDQNDACNSWCQSQCRGGECKLRGDHHFCHCFC' A
#
# COMPACT_ATOMS: atom_id res chain seq x y z
N MET A 1 -15.09 26.60 -42.03
CA MET A 1 -13.94 26.20 -41.19
C MET A 1 -14.46 25.41 -40.00
N ALA A 2 -13.67 24.42 -39.58
CA ALA A 2 -14.11 23.11 -39.11
C ALA A 2 -14.82 23.05 -37.75
N ARG A 3 -15.77 22.09 -37.65
CA ARG A 3 -16.35 21.59 -36.40
C ARG A 3 -15.26 20.82 -35.64
N ILE A 4 -14.44 21.54 -34.89
CA ILE A 4 -13.49 20.96 -33.94
C ILE A 4 -14.14 21.08 -32.58
N GLY A 5 -14.37 19.95 -31.88
CA GLY A 5 -14.57 20.05 -30.45
C GLY A 5 -15.22 18.86 -29.78
N ALA A 6 -16.14 18.15 -30.42
CA ALA A 6 -16.85 17.06 -29.74
C ALA A 6 -15.96 15.82 -29.52
N ALA A 7 -15.10 15.48 -30.50
CA ALA A 7 -14.21 14.33 -30.41
C ALA A 7 -13.05 14.53 -29.41
N ALA A 8 -12.63 15.78 -29.15
CA ALA A 8 -11.54 16.07 -28.23
C ALA A 8 -11.95 15.89 -26.75
N ILE A 9 -13.22 16.15 -26.42
CA ILE A 9 -13.74 16.04 -25.06
C ILE A 9 -13.91 14.58 -24.65
N ALA A 10 -14.32 13.70 -25.58
CA ALA A 10 -14.41 12.26 -25.31
C ALA A 10 -13.04 11.63 -25.00
N LEU A 11 -11.95 12.15 -25.58
CA LEU A 11 -10.60 11.66 -25.33
C LEU A 11 -10.08 12.01 -23.93
N LEU A 12 -10.51 13.15 -23.36
CA LEU A 12 -10.09 13.61 -22.03
C LEU A 12 -10.71 12.79 -20.89
N VAL A 13 -11.88 12.18 -21.11
CA VAL A 13 -12.57 11.37 -20.09
C VAL A 13 -11.96 9.96 -19.96
N LEU A 14 -11.28 9.46 -20.99
CA LEU A 14 -10.66 8.13 -20.99
C LEU A 14 -9.31 8.06 -20.24
N VAL A 15 -8.72 9.20 -19.85
CA VAL A 15 -7.39 9.27 -19.22
C VAL A 15 -7.43 9.18 -17.70
N SER A 16 -8.60 9.27 -17.06
CA SER A 16 -8.71 9.38 -15.60
C SER A 16 -8.98 8.06 -14.86
N LEU A 17 -8.82 6.90 -15.50
CA LEU A 17 -8.90 5.60 -14.82
C LEU A 17 -7.60 5.32 -14.03
N VAL A 18 -7.35 6.14 -13.02
CA VAL A 18 -6.32 5.87 -12.01
C VAL A 18 -6.82 4.68 -11.21
N ALA A 19 -6.26 3.50 -11.47
CA ALA A 19 -6.46 2.34 -10.61
C ALA A 19 -5.89 2.68 -9.22
N SER A 20 -6.74 3.08 -8.29
CA SER A 20 -6.36 3.17 -6.88
C SER A 20 -6.08 1.74 -6.40
N ALA A 21 -4.81 1.34 -6.39
CA ALA A 21 -4.39 0.20 -5.59
C ALA A 21 -4.76 0.55 -4.14
N ALA A 22 -5.78 -0.08 -3.59
CA ALA A 22 -6.14 0.11 -2.21
C ALA A 22 -4.94 -0.37 -1.37
N ALA A 23 -4.25 0.57 -0.73
CA ALA A 23 -3.21 0.24 0.24
C ALA A 23 -3.84 -0.65 1.31
N THR A 24 -3.18 -1.76 1.63
CA THR A 24 -3.69 -2.66 2.67
C THR A 24 -3.65 -1.92 4.01
N GLU A 25 -4.77 -1.81 4.70
CA GLU A 25 -4.84 -1.22 6.02
C GLU A 25 -4.31 -2.20 7.08
N PRO A 26 -3.56 -1.73 8.09
CA PRO A 26 -3.01 -2.62 9.10
C PRO A 26 -4.10 -3.11 10.07
N HIS A 27 -4.07 -4.41 10.36
CA HIS A 27 -4.84 -5.03 11.44
C HIS A 27 -3.89 -5.41 12.59
N CYS A 28 -4.29 -5.14 13.83
CA CYS A 28 -3.44 -5.40 14.97
C CYS A 28 -3.37 -6.90 15.29
N CYS A 29 -2.23 -7.33 15.87
CA CYS A 29 -1.93 -8.72 16.22
C CYS A 29 -1.79 -9.66 15.01
N VAL A 30 -1.47 -9.14 13.83
CA VAL A 30 -1.40 -9.90 12.57
C VAL A 30 -0.01 -9.75 11.93
N ASP A 31 0.47 -10.84 11.30
CA ASP A 31 1.67 -10.87 10.47
C ASP A 31 1.30 -10.57 9.01
N PHE A 32 1.87 -9.51 8.43
CA PHE A 32 1.67 -9.13 7.03
C PHE A 32 2.90 -9.45 6.18
N HIS A 33 2.73 -10.32 5.19
CA HIS A 33 3.75 -10.53 4.18
C HIS A 33 3.75 -9.40 3.16
N SER A 34 2.59 -8.82 2.87
CA SER A 34 2.46 -7.63 2.01
C SER A 34 1.72 -6.55 2.78
N TRP A 35 2.27 -5.33 2.78
CA TRP A 35 1.78 -4.22 3.61
C TRP A 35 2.09 -2.86 2.99
N GLY A 36 1.43 -1.80 3.48
CA GLY A 36 1.57 -0.44 2.97
C GLY A 36 1.22 -0.33 1.49
N ASP A 37 2.03 0.40 0.73
CA ASP A 37 1.86 0.68 -0.71
C ASP A 37 2.40 -0.44 -1.62
N GLY A 38 2.47 -1.68 -1.11
CA GLY A 38 2.91 -2.85 -1.89
C GLY A 38 4.28 -3.41 -1.49
N SER A 39 4.80 -3.04 -0.32
CA SER A 39 5.98 -3.69 0.25
C SER A 39 5.70 -5.18 0.46
N THR A 40 6.62 -6.05 0.05
CA THR A 40 6.56 -7.50 0.31
C THR A 40 7.76 -7.91 1.16
N GLY A 41 7.47 -8.68 2.20
CA GLY A 41 8.37 -9.00 3.28
C GLY A 41 8.64 -7.81 4.20
N CYS A 42 9.63 -7.96 5.09
CA CYS A 42 10.24 -6.82 5.75
C CYS A 42 11.73 -7.07 6.07
N GLY A 43 12.62 -6.36 5.38
CA GLY A 43 14.05 -6.37 5.70
C GLY A 43 14.37 -5.57 6.98
N PRO A 44 15.59 -5.71 7.53
CA PRO A 44 16.00 -4.95 8.72
C PRO A 44 15.88 -3.43 8.54
N ASP A 45 16.17 -2.91 7.36
CA ASP A 45 16.07 -1.47 7.04
C ASP A 45 14.61 -0.97 6.91
N GLN A 46 13.64 -1.89 6.87
CA GLN A 46 12.22 -1.58 6.71
C GLN A 46 11.45 -1.63 8.05
N ASN A 47 12.13 -1.88 9.18
CA ASN A 47 11.50 -1.98 10.49
C ASN A 47 10.79 -0.69 10.91
N ASP A 48 11.41 0.47 10.70
CA ASP A 48 10.81 1.76 11.05
C ASP A 48 9.60 2.10 10.18
N ALA A 49 9.64 1.68 8.90
CA ALA A 49 8.51 1.81 7.99
C ALA A 49 7.36 0.89 8.41
N CYS A 50 7.65 -0.37 8.78
CA CYS A 50 6.65 -1.30 9.32
C CYS A 50 6.00 -0.73 10.59
N ASN A 51 6.81 -0.25 11.52
CA ASN A 51 6.34 0.38 12.73
C ASN A 51 5.42 1.57 12.43
N SER A 52 5.86 2.50 11.57
CA SER A 52 5.10 3.70 11.21
C SER A 52 3.78 3.36 10.51
N TRP A 53 3.78 2.35 9.62
CA TRP A 53 2.56 1.88 8.97
C TRP A 53 1.58 1.31 9.98
N CYS A 54 2.02 0.40 10.86
CA CYS A 54 1.16 -0.19 11.90
C CYS A 54 0.63 0.87 12.89
N GLN A 55 1.39 1.92 13.21
CA GLN A 55 0.96 3.00 14.13
C GLN A 55 -0.27 3.78 13.65
N SER A 56 -0.66 3.66 12.38
CA SER A 56 -1.90 4.26 11.88
C SER A 56 -3.16 3.68 12.53
N GLN A 57 -3.12 2.42 13.00
CA GLN A 57 -4.27 1.74 13.61
C GLN A 57 -3.92 0.94 14.88
N CYS A 58 -2.64 0.74 15.17
CA CYS A 58 -2.14 -0.18 16.20
C CYS A 58 -1.07 0.47 17.08
N ARG A 59 -0.60 -0.25 18.13
CA ARG A 59 0.46 0.23 19.04
C ARG A 59 1.84 0.37 18.39
N GLY A 60 1.99 -0.09 17.15
CA GLY A 60 3.21 -0.11 16.38
C GLY A 60 3.43 -1.46 15.73
N GLY A 61 4.62 -1.69 15.22
CA GLY A 61 4.96 -2.95 14.57
C GLY A 61 6.45 -3.21 14.52
N GLU A 62 6.80 -4.46 14.27
CA GLU A 62 8.19 -4.88 14.10
C GLU A 62 8.31 -5.96 13.03
N CYS A 63 9.48 -6.04 12.42
CA CYS A 63 9.75 -7.02 11.38
C CYS A 63 10.23 -8.33 11.98
N LYS A 64 9.47 -9.40 11.72
CA LYS A 64 9.69 -10.73 12.29
C LYS A 64 9.98 -11.76 11.22
N LEU A 65 10.93 -12.64 11.52
CA LEU A 65 11.15 -13.84 10.73
C LEU A 65 10.12 -14.92 11.14
N ARG A 66 9.46 -15.54 10.15
CA ARG A 66 8.57 -16.70 10.30
C ARG A 66 8.97 -17.73 9.24
N GLY A 67 9.60 -18.83 9.68
CA GLY A 67 10.29 -19.72 8.76
C GLY A 67 11.39 -18.97 8.02
N ASP A 68 11.37 -19.00 6.69
CA ASP A 68 12.36 -18.34 5.84
C ASP A 68 11.90 -16.98 5.29
N HIS A 69 10.76 -16.47 5.75
CA HIS A 69 10.18 -15.22 5.26
C HIS A 69 10.04 -14.19 6.37
N HIS A 70 10.30 -12.93 6.04
CA HIS A 70 10.08 -11.82 6.95
C HIS A 70 8.68 -11.25 6.78
N PHE A 71 8.05 -10.87 7.88
CA PHE A 71 6.71 -10.29 7.94
C PHE A 71 6.75 -9.01 8.77
N CYS A 72 5.91 -8.04 8.42
CA CYS A 72 5.62 -6.93 9.31
C CYS A 72 4.54 -7.36 10.30
N HIS A 73 4.86 -7.43 11.59
CA HIS A 73 3.91 -7.77 12.63
C HIS A 73 3.40 -6.50 13.31
N CYS A 74 2.10 -6.23 13.21
CA CYS A 74 1.50 -5.12 13.96
C CYS A 74 1.10 -5.60 15.37
N PHE A 75 1.45 -4.83 16.40
CA PHE A 75 1.12 -5.15 17.79
C PHE A 75 -0.33 -4.82 18.14
N CYS A 76 -0.92 -5.63 19.02
CA CYS A 76 -2.04 -5.18 19.85
C CYS A 76 -1.56 -4.08 20.81
#